data_AF-A0A7J9RNJ2-F1
#
_entry.id   AF-A0A7J9RNJ2-F1
#
_cell.length_a   1.000
_cell.length_b   1.000
_cell.length_c   1.000
_cell.angle_alpha   90.00
_cell.angle_beta   90.00
_cell.angle_gamma   90.00
#
_symmetry.space_group_name_H-M   'P 1'
#
loop_
_entity.id
_entity.type
_entity.pdbx_description
1 polymer ?
#
loop_
_entity_poly.entity_id
_entity_poly.type
_entity_poly.pdbx_seq_one_letter_code
_entity_poly.pdbx_strand_id
1 'polypeptide(L)'
;MITGKPPEYSGVYGRQRELKVPSLFGVLKDRGKDAVFIGGRIRILNKEIYPVFNVDRNKCGTVDDEIFASTMEHLKSEPGEPGYDFVMVHFHNVDDSGEIYGDLHPETMQAIKRMDGYVAELVRSWPGRVIIISDHGMHSVGDGGGGHGSFRFEDLIVPYIRVHGEG
;
A
#
# COMPACT_ATOMS: atom_id res chain seq x y z
N MET A 1 -3.49 9.24 -5.38
CA MET A 1 -3.95 7.90 -5.84
C MET A 1 -5.44 7.68 -5.63
N ILE A 2 -5.96 7.66 -4.40
CA ILE A 2 -7.31 7.15 -4.11
C ILE A 2 -8.48 8.08 -4.47
N THR A 3 -8.26 9.37 -4.75
CA THR A 3 -9.33 10.31 -5.12
C THR A 3 -9.44 10.54 -6.63
N GLY A 4 -8.41 10.16 -7.40
CA GLY A 4 -8.30 10.51 -8.82
C GLY A 4 -8.25 12.03 -9.10
N LYS A 5 -8.02 12.87 -8.08
CA LYS A 5 -7.99 14.34 -8.19
C LYS A 5 -6.69 14.92 -7.63
N PRO A 6 -6.17 16.03 -8.20
CA PRO A 6 -5.00 16.72 -7.67
C PRO A 6 -5.27 17.33 -6.28
N PRO A 7 -4.21 17.70 -5.53
CA PRO A 7 -4.28 18.32 -4.20
C PRO A 7 -5.29 19.47 -4.08
N GLU A 8 -5.41 20.29 -5.13
CA GLU A 8 -6.34 21.43 -5.17
C GLU A 8 -7.80 21.05 -4.91
N TYR A 9 -8.23 19.88 -5.38
CA TYR A 9 -9.58 19.38 -5.14
C TYR A 9 -9.65 18.39 -3.98
N SER A 10 -8.62 17.55 -3.78
CA SER A 10 -8.65 16.57 -2.69
C SER A 10 -8.58 17.23 -1.31
N GLY A 11 -7.97 18.41 -1.22
CA GLY A 11 -7.72 19.12 0.04
C GLY A 11 -6.48 18.63 0.80
N VAL A 12 -5.74 17.67 0.25
CA VAL A 12 -4.55 17.08 0.87
C VAL A 12 -3.29 17.63 0.18
N TYR A 13 -2.59 18.51 0.88
CA TYR A 13 -1.32 19.12 0.44
C TYR A 13 -0.12 18.63 1.26
N GLY A 14 -0.37 17.85 2.30
CA GLY A 14 0.61 17.36 3.27
C GLY A 14 -0.10 16.54 4.34
N ARG A 15 -0.06 17.00 5.59
CA ARG A 15 -0.56 16.23 6.76
C ARG A 15 -2.08 16.29 6.97
N GLN A 16 -2.85 16.92 6.09
CA GLN A 16 -4.31 16.91 6.17
C GLN A 16 -4.82 15.48 6.02
N ARG A 17 -5.76 15.09 6.88
CA ARG A 17 -6.34 13.74 6.85
C ARG A 17 -7.72 13.70 6.20
N GLU A 18 -8.45 14.80 6.21
CA GLU A 18 -9.81 14.88 5.66
C GLU A 18 -9.78 15.08 4.14
N LEU A 19 -10.58 14.28 3.44
CA LEU A 19 -10.78 14.40 2.00
C LEU A 19 -11.97 15.31 1.70
N LYS A 20 -11.80 16.25 0.76
CA LYS A 20 -12.88 17.12 0.28
C LYS A 20 -13.74 16.49 -0.83
N VAL A 21 -13.29 15.35 -1.35
CA VAL A 21 -13.97 14.60 -2.42
C VAL A 21 -14.01 13.12 -2.06
N PRO A 22 -14.97 12.35 -2.58
CA PRO A 22 -15.03 10.91 -2.32
C PRO A 22 -13.73 10.21 -2.72
N SER A 23 -13.31 9.26 -1.89
CA SER A 23 -12.25 8.32 -2.29
C SER A 23 -12.82 7.21 -3.18
N LEU A 24 -11.93 6.39 -3.74
CA LEU A 24 -12.30 5.16 -4.47
C LEU A 24 -13.22 4.27 -3.62
N PHE A 25 -13.02 4.24 -2.30
CA PHE A 25 -13.88 3.49 -1.37
C PHE A 25 -15.29 4.09 -1.27
N GLY A 26 -15.40 5.42 -1.28
CA GLY A 26 -16.69 6.10 -1.38
C GLY A 26 -17.43 5.73 -2.68
N VAL A 27 -16.72 5.76 -3.82
CA VAL A 27 -17.29 5.37 -5.12
C VAL A 27 -17.71 3.90 -5.16
N LEU A 28 -16.95 2.99 -4.55
CA LEU A 28 -17.30 1.57 -4.45
C LEU A 28 -18.54 1.36 -3.58
N LYS A 29 -18.59 2.02 -2.41
CA LYS A 29 -19.75 1.98 -1.52
C LYS A 29 -21.03 2.45 -2.22
N ASP A 30 -20.97 3.56 -2.95
CA ASP A 30 -22.12 4.10 -3.71
C ASP A 30 -22.61 3.14 -4.81
N ARG A 31 -21.75 2.21 -5.25
CA ARG A 31 -22.07 1.15 -6.24
C ARG A 31 -22.47 -0.17 -5.60
N GLY A 32 -22.60 -0.22 -4.27
CA GLY A 32 -22.89 -1.47 -3.53
C GLY A 32 -21.78 -2.50 -3.68
N LYS A 33 -20.52 -2.05 -3.71
CA LYS A 33 -19.33 -2.90 -3.81
C LYS A 33 -18.60 -3.00 -2.49
N ASP A 34 -18.26 -4.22 -2.10
CA ASP A 34 -17.57 -4.48 -0.85
C ASP A 34 -16.07 -4.28 -1.01
N ALA A 35 -15.47 -3.53 -0.08
CA ALA A 35 -14.08 -3.13 -0.16
C ALA A 35 -13.40 -3.15 1.20
N VAL A 36 -12.14 -3.56 1.23
CA VAL A 36 -11.29 -3.51 2.42
C VAL A 36 -9.98 -2.79 2.14
N PHE A 37 -9.50 -2.07 3.16
CA PHE A 37 -8.18 -1.46 3.17
C PHE A 37 -7.38 -2.04 4.35
N ILE A 38 -6.23 -2.65 4.07
CA ILE A 38 -5.39 -3.36 5.03
C ILE A 38 -4.02 -2.68 5.06
N GLY A 39 -3.54 -2.31 6.24
CA GLY A 39 -2.24 -1.64 6.38
C GLY A 39 -1.74 -1.56 7.82
N GLY A 40 -0.69 -0.77 8.02
CA GLY A 40 -0.08 -0.54 9.32
C GLY A 40 -0.92 0.32 10.25
N ARG A 41 -0.50 0.43 11.53
CA ARG A 41 -1.25 0.98 12.67
C ARG A 41 -1.87 2.38 12.51
N ILE A 42 -1.39 3.23 11.61
CA ILE A 42 -1.76 4.65 11.55
C ILE A 42 -2.75 4.91 10.42
N ARG A 43 -3.86 5.56 10.78
CA ARG A 43 -4.78 6.14 9.80
C ARG A 43 -4.15 7.35 9.12
N ILE A 44 -3.67 7.18 7.89
CA ILE A 44 -3.05 8.25 7.08
C ILE A 44 -4.10 9.25 6.59
N LEU A 45 -5.25 8.75 6.08
CA LEU A 45 -6.36 9.55 5.57
C LEU A 45 -7.68 9.07 6.15
N ASN A 46 -8.61 10.00 6.37
CA ASN A 46 -9.98 9.70 6.73
C ASN A 46 -10.74 9.30 5.46
N LYS A 47 -10.95 8.00 5.33
CA LYS A 47 -11.72 7.34 4.26
C LYS A 47 -13.10 6.94 4.74
N GLU A 48 -13.98 6.63 3.80
CA GLU A 48 -15.37 6.21 4.02
C GLU A 48 -15.49 4.79 4.59
N ILE A 49 -14.42 3.99 4.53
CA ILE A 49 -14.28 2.70 5.20
C ILE A 49 -13.24 2.77 6.34
N TYR A 50 -13.39 1.89 7.33
CA TYR A 50 -12.43 1.77 8.42
C TYR A 50 -11.30 0.79 8.04
N PRO A 51 -10.02 1.19 8.16
CA PRO A 51 -8.90 0.28 7.89
C PRO A 51 -8.85 -0.94 8.82
N VAL A 52 -8.36 -2.06 8.28
CA VAL A 52 -7.82 -3.15 9.09
C VAL A 52 -6.40 -2.78 9.47
N PHE A 53 -6.17 -2.54 10.77
CA PHE A 53 -4.89 -2.10 11.30
C PHE A 53 -4.06 -3.27 11.82
N ASN A 54 -2.80 -3.29 11.39
CA ASN A 54 -1.80 -4.26 11.84
C ASN A 54 -0.69 -3.58 12.67
N VAL A 55 -0.05 -4.36 13.53
CA VAL A 55 1.08 -3.95 14.38
C VAL A 55 2.12 -5.05 14.35
N ASP A 56 3.40 -4.70 14.48
CA ASP A 56 4.51 -5.66 14.62
C ASP A 56 4.33 -6.46 15.93
N ARG A 57 3.75 -7.66 15.83
CA ARG A 57 3.42 -8.52 16.97
C ARG A 57 4.62 -9.37 17.35
N ASN A 58 5.41 -9.77 16.37
CA ASN A 58 6.56 -10.64 16.57
C ASN A 58 7.86 -9.88 16.91
N LYS A 59 7.83 -8.53 16.86
CA LYS A 59 8.94 -7.61 17.12
C LYS A 59 10.10 -7.81 16.16
N CYS A 60 9.81 -8.14 14.90
CA CYS A 60 10.84 -8.33 13.88
C CYS A 60 11.33 -7.01 13.26
N GLY A 61 10.78 -5.86 13.68
CA GLY A 61 11.18 -4.54 13.23
C GLY A 61 10.39 -4.05 12.01
N THR A 62 9.39 -4.81 11.56
CA THR A 62 8.48 -4.42 10.48
C THR A 62 7.07 -4.95 10.78
N VAL A 63 6.06 -4.39 10.13
CA VAL A 63 4.65 -4.81 10.22
C VAL A 63 4.17 -5.51 8.94
N ASP A 64 5.03 -5.60 7.92
CA ASP A 64 4.63 -6.05 6.59
C ASP A 64 4.22 -7.53 6.57
N ASP A 65 4.79 -8.37 7.43
CA ASP A 65 4.38 -9.77 7.55
C ASP A 65 3.03 -9.92 8.24
N GLU A 66 2.69 -9.08 9.23
CA GLU A 66 1.31 -9.06 9.76
C GLU A 66 0.30 -8.50 8.74
N ILE A 67 0.68 -7.49 7.95
CA ILE A 67 -0.17 -6.97 6.87
C ILE A 67 -0.42 -8.06 5.82
N PHE A 68 0.63 -8.78 5.44
CA PHE A 68 0.54 -9.90 4.51
C PHE A 68 -0.37 -11.01 5.06
N ALA A 69 -0.14 -11.46 6.30
CA ALA A 69 -0.94 -12.49 6.94
C ALA A 69 -2.42 -12.08 7.07
N SER A 70 -2.68 -10.84 7.50
CA SER A 70 -4.03 -10.29 7.60
C SER A 70 -4.71 -10.22 6.23
N THR A 71 -3.96 -9.86 5.19
CA THR A 71 -4.49 -9.85 3.82
C THR A 71 -4.88 -11.26 3.38
N MET A 72 -4.01 -12.25 3.58
CA MET A 72 -4.30 -13.64 3.23
C MET A 72 -5.52 -14.18 3.99
N GLU A 73 -5.75 -13.76 5.23
CA GLU A 73 -6.97 -14.09 5.98
C GLU A 73 -8.22 -13.45 5.35
N HIS A 74 -8.16 -12.19 4.92
CA HIS A 74 -9.29 -11.50 4.28
C HIS A 74 -9.57 -11.96 2.85
N LEU A 75 -8.59 -12.56 2.17
CA LEU A 75 -8.78 -13.18 0.87
C LEU A 75 -9.47 -14.55 0.97
N LYS A 76 -9.45 -15.20 2.13
CA LYS A 76 -10.20 -16.44 2.35
C LYS A 76 -11.68 -16.11 2.47
N SER A 77 -12.46 -16.48 1.46
CA SER A 77 -13.91 -16.53 1.56
C SER A 77 -14.35 -17.91 2.02
N GLU A 78 -15.17 -17.98 3.08
CA GLU A 78 -15.85 -19.22 3.45
C GLU A 78 -16.86 -19.61 2.35
N PRO A 79 -17.12 -20.92 2.13
CA PRO A 79 -18.12 -21.36 1.16
C PRO A 79 -19.49 -20.74 1.44
N GLY A 80 -19.98 -19.92 0.50
CA GLY A 80 -21.28 -19.26 0.59
C GLY A 80 -21.25 -17.83 1.15
N GLU A 81 -20.09 -17.31 1.57
CA GLU A 81 -19.93 -15.90 1.90
C GLU A 81 -19.37 -15.10 0.70
N PRO A 82 -19.95 -13.93 0.37
CA PRO A 82 -19.38 -13.09 -0.67
C PRO A 82 -18.02 -12.53 -0.21
N GLY A 83 -16.98 -12.76 -1.02
CA GLY A 83 -15.68 -12.11 -0.83
C GLY A 83 -15.73 -10.62 -1.20
N TYR A 84 -14.63 -9.91 -0.94
CA TYR A 84 -14.51 -8.50 -1.32
C TYR A 84 -14.49 -8.32 -2.85
N ASP A 85 -15.12 -7.26 -3.37
CA ASP A 85 -14.96 -6.83 -4.76
C ASP A 85 -13.62 -6.09 -4.97
N PHE A 86 -13.09 -5.47 -3.91
CA PHE A 86 -11.86 -4.67 -3.96
C PHE A 86 -11.05 -4.79 -2.66
N VAL A 87 -9.77 -5.11 -2.80
CA VAL A 87 -8.81 -5.17 -1.68
C VAL A 87 -7.67 -4.20 -1.98
N MET A 88 -7.39 -3.29 -1.04
CA MET A 88 -6.21 -2.43 -1.11
C MET A 88 -5.30 -2.72 0.09
N VAL A 89 -4.05 -3.06 -0.21
CA VAL A 89 -3.02 -3.39 0.78
C VAL A 89 -1.94 -2.32 0.74
N HIS A 90 -1.48 -1.87 1.91
CA HIS A 90 -0.46 -0.84 2.03
C HIS A 90 0.67 -1.31 2.95
N PHE A 91 1.83 -1.60 2.36
CA PHE A 91 3.06 -2.00 3.03
C PHE A 91 3.98 -0.80 3.31
N HIS A 92 4.99 -0.97 4.15
CA HIS A 92 5.86 0.14 4.62
C HIS A 92 7.36 -0.13 4.54
N ASN A 93 7.83 -1.38 4.65
CA ASN A 93 9.23 -1.67 4.99
C ASN A 93 10.26 -1.21 3.93
N VAL A 94 9.86 -1.11 2.66
CA VAL A 94 10.76 -0.63 1.60
C VAL A 94 11.13 0.84 1.84
N ASP A 95 10.17 1.67 2.26
CA ASP A 95 10.39 3.07 2.61
C ASP A 95 11.25 3.17 3.87
N ASP A 96 10.84 2.49 4.95
CA ASP A 96 11.58 2.50 6.23
C ASP A 96 13.05 2.06 6.05
N SER A 97 13.29 0.98 5.28
CA SER A 97 14.64 0.49 4.99
C SER A 97 15.43 1.49 4.14
N GLY A 98 14.78 2.07 3.13
CA GLY A 98 15.40 3.06 2.26
C GLY A 98 15.79 4.34 2.99
N GLU A 99 14.94 4.86 3.87
CA GLU A 99 15.25 6.02 4.72
C GLU A 99 16.47 5.74 5.63
N ILE A 100 16.51 4.57 6.26
CA ILE A 100 17.57 4.20 7.22
C ILE A 100 18.91 3.92 6.52
N TYR A 101 18.91 3.12 5.44
CA TYR A 101 20.12 2.56 4.86
C TYR A 101 20.51 3.19 3.53
N GLY A 102 19.56 3.72 2.77
CA GLY A 102 19.74 4.22 1.41
C GLY A 102 18.93 3.46 0.38
N ASP A 103 18.56 4.14 -0.69
CA ASP A 103 17.73 3.66 -1.79
C ASP A 103 18.27 2.40 -2.49
N LEU A 104 19.60 2.27 -2.60
CA LEU A 104 20.27 1.12 -3.23
C LEU A 104 21.07 0.25 -2.25
N HIS A 105 20.91 0.45 -0.94
CA HIS A 105 21.65 -0.31 0.06
C HIS A 105 21.20 -1.79 0.06
N PRO A 106 22.09 -2.77 0.32
CA PRO A 106 21.73 -4.19 0.33
C PRO A 106 20.51 -4.55 1.20
N GLU A 107 20.33 -3.88 2.33
CA GLU A 107 19.22 -4.03 3.28
C GLU A 107 17.90 -3.60 2.64
N THR A 108 17.89 -2.45 1.95
CA THR A 108 16.74 -1.98 1.15
C THR A 108 16.42 -2.94 0.03
N MET A 109 17.45 -3.45 -0.67
CA MET A 109 17.26 -4.46 -1.71
C MET A 109 16.70 -5.78 -1.16
N GLN A 110 17.06 -6.16 0.07
CA GLN A 110 16.46 -7.30 0.76
C GLN A 110 15.00 -7.05 1.15
N ALA A 111 14.65 -5.83 1.56
CA ALA A 111 13.26 -5.44 1.80
C ALA A 111 12.42 -5.54 0.52
N ILE A 112 12.93 -5.03 -0.61
CA ILE A 112 12.29 -5.18 -1.92
C ILE A 112 12.10 -6.65 -2.29
N LYS A 113 13.13 -7.49 -2.10
CA LYS A 113 13.03 -8.93 -2.39
C LYS A 113 11.98 -9.64 -1.53
N ARG A 114 11.84 -9.24 -0.26
CA ARG A 114 10.80 -9.79 0.63
C ARG A 114 9.41 -9.35 0.18
N MET A 115 9.27 -8.08 -0.19
CA MET A 115 8.03 -7.52 -0.73
C MET A 115 7.59 -8.21 -2.01
N ASP A 116 8.53 -8.47 -2.93
CA ASP A 116 8.28 -9.23 -4.17
C ASP A 116 7.67 -10.61 -3.87
N GLY A 117 8.18 -11.30 -2.84
CA GLY A 117 7.61 -12.57 -2.36
C GLY A 117 6.17 -12.44 -1.86
N TYR A 118 5.86 -11.44 -1.05
CA TYR A 118 4.49 -11.18 -0.58
C TYR A 118 3.55 -10.84 -1.73
N VAL A 119 3.98 -9.94 -2.62
CA VAL A 119 3.19 -9.53 -3.78
C VAL A 119 2.90 -10.71 -4.70
N ALA A 120 3.89 -11.57 -4.97
CA ALA A 120 3.70 -12.77 -5.78
C ALA A 120 2.61 -13.68 -5.20
N GLU A 121 2.61 -13.90 -3.90
CA GLU A 121 1.60 -14.75 -3.24
C GLU A 121 0.21 -14.10 -3.22
N LEU A 122 0.13 -12.78 -3.00
CA LEU A 122 -1.13 -12.05 -3.09
C LEU A 122 -1.71 -12.06 -4.50
N VAL A 123 -0.87 -11.97 -5.54
CA VAL A 123 -1.29 -12.09 -6.93
C VAL A 123 -1.85 -13.48 -7.20
N ARG A 124 -1.20 -14.55 -6.71
CA ARG A 124 -1.72 -15.91 -6.84
C ARG A 124 -3.08 -16.07 -6.15
N SER A 125 -3.25 -15.46 -4.99
CA SER A 125 -4.42 -15.63 -4.13
C SER A 125 -5.65 -14.79 -4.52
N TRP A 126 -5.53 -13.91 -5.52
CA TRP A 126 -6.62 -13.04 -5.96
C TRP A 126 -7.17 -13.49 -7.32
N PRO A 127 -8.47 -13.76 -7.47
CA PRO A 127 -9.03 -14.26 -8.74
C PRO A 127 -9.22 -13.17 -9.82
N GLY A 128 -8.81 -11.93 -9.55
CA GLY A 128 -9.13 -10.76 -10.39
C GLY A 128 -7.91 -9.98 -10.87
N ARG A 129 -8.16 -8.72 -11.27
CA ARG A 129 -7.09 -7.81 -11.68
C ARG A 129 -6.31 -7.31 -10.47
N VAL A 130 -4.99 -7.24 -10.60
CA VAL A 130 -4.09 -6.68 -9.60
C VAL A 130 -3.31 -5.51 -10.21
N ILE A 131 -3.18 -4.44 -9.44
CA ILE A 131 -2.33 -3.29 -9.74
C ILE A 131 -1.32 -3.18 -8.60
N ILE A 132 -0.03 -3.23 -8.95
CA ILE A 132 1.08 -3.02 -8.01
C ILE A 132 1.71 -1.68 -8.35
N ILE A 133 1.75 -0.77 -7.38
CA ILE A 133 2.20 0.61 -7.58
C ILE A 133 2.87 1.12 -6.30
N SER A 134 3.95 1.88 -6.45
CA SER A 134 4.52 2.69 -5.36
C SER A 134 3.92 4.10 -5.39
N ASP A 135 3.71 4.73 -4.24
CA ASP A 135 3.17 6.08 -4.15
C ASP A 135 4.23 7.16 -4.36
N HIS A 136 5.50 6.83 -4.10
CA HIS A 136 6.68 7.62 -4.46
C HIS A 136 7.87 6.71 -4.76
N GLY A 137 8.90 7.28 -5.36
CA GLY A 137 10.24 6.68 -5.41
C GLY A 137 11.14 7.23 -4.30
N MET A 138 12.45 7.05 -4.43
CA MET A 138 13.45 7.45 -3.43
C MET A 138 14.78 7.77 -4.10
N HIS A 139 15.56 8.65 -3.49
CA HIS A 139 16.91 9.02 -3.91
C HIS A 139 17.90 8.96 -2.75
N SER A 140 19.18 8.82 -3.05
CA SER A 140 20.27 8.90 -2.06
C SER A 140 20.41 10.31 -1.47
N VAL A 141 20.58 10.41 -0.15
CA VAL A 141 20.79 11.68 0.57
C VAL A 141 22.16 11.66 1.25
N GLY A 142 23.02 12.61 0.91
CA GLY A 142 24.37 12.71 1.49
C GLY A 142 25.18 11.42 1.34
N ASP A 143 25.94 11.07 2.38
CA ASP A 143 26.80 9.87 2.40
C ASP A 143 26.10 8.64 3.04
N GLY A 144 24.79 8.72 3.35
CA GLY A 144 24.04 7.61 3.92
C GLY A 144 22.55 7.90 4.10
N GLY A 145 21.71 6.89 3.85
CA GLY A 145 20.25 7.00 3.89
C GLY A 145 19.61 7.44 2.57
N GLY A 146 18.30 7.34 2.52
CA GLY A 146 17.47 7.72 1.38
C GLY A 146 16.46 8.80 1.77
N GLY A 147 15.90 9.47 0.77
CA GLY A 147 14.85 10.45 0.95
C GLY A 147 13.87 10.47 -0.22
N HIS A 148 12.76 11.18 -0.04
CA HIS A 148 11.76 11.38 -1.09
C HIS A 148 11.04 12.74 -0.91
N GLY A 149 10.02 12.99 -1.73
CA GLY A 149 9.21 14.22 -1.66
C GLY A 149 9.81 15.44 -2.36
N SER A 150 10.88 15.27 -3.14
CA SER A 150 11.44 16.30 -3.99
C SER A 150 10.92 16.19 -5.42
N PHE A 151 10.86 17.30 -6.15
CA PHE A 151 10.43 17.28 -7.55
C PHE A 151 11.58 16.82 -8.47
N ARG A 152 11.87 15.51 -8.44
CA ARG A 152 12.93 14.86 -9.22
C ARG A 152 12.47 13.53 -9.80
N PHE A 153 13.21 13.02 -10.78
CA PHE A 153 12.88 11.77 -11.46
C PHE A 153 12.73 10.59 -10.50
N GLU A 154 13.69 10.45 -9.59
CA GLU A 154 13.82 9.35 -8.65
C GLU A 154 12.64 9.26 -7.69
N ASP A 155 12.02 10.40 -7.34
CA ASP A 155 10.87 10.46 -6.44
C ASP A 155 9.52 10.31 -7.18
N LEU A 156 9.51 10.57 -8.49
CA LEU A 156 8.29 10.61 -9.32
C LEU A 156 8.08 9.35 -10.16
N ILE A 157 9.15 8.68 -10.59
CA ILE A 157 9.05 7.47 -11.41
C ILE A 157 8.96 6.26 -10.49
N VAL A 158 7.82 5.59 -10.58
CA VAL A 158 7.47 4.45 -9.73
C VAL A 158 7.08 3.25 -10.58
N PRO A 159 7.23 2.01 -10.06
CA PRO A 159 6.67 0.85 -10.72
C PRO A 159 5.15 1.00 -10.84
N TYR A 160 4.61 0.66 -12.00
CA TYR A 160 3.17 0.52 -12.24
C TYR A 160 2.95 -0.77 -13.03
N ILE A 161 2.61 -1.83 -12.31
CA ILE A 161 2.51 -3.18 -12.87
C ILE A 161 1.05 -3.60 -12.82
N ARG A 162 0.56 -4.13 -13.96
CA ARG A 162 -0.80 -4.66 -14.10
C ARG A 162 -0.72 -6.13 -14.46
N VAL A 163 -1.34 -6.97 -13.63
CA VAL A 163 -1.40 -8.41 -13.84
C VAL A 163 -2.81 -8.92 -13.56
N HIS A 164 -3.05 -10.17 -13.95
CA HIS A 164 -4.22 -10.93 -13.53
C HIS A 164 -3.76 -11.93 -12.49
N GLY A 165 -4.49 -12.05 -11.39
CA GLY A 165 -4.20 -13.06 -10.40
C GLY A 165 -4.74 -14.43 -10.80
N GLU A 166 -4.36 -15.45 -10.05
CA GLU A 166 -4.58 -16.86 -10.39
C GLU A 166 -5.87 -17.42 -9.78
N GLY A 167 -6.17 -17.06 -8.53
CA GLY A 167 -7.38 -17.47 -7.81
C GLY A 167 -7.27 -18.86 -7.19
#